data_AF-W4LZH6-F1
#
_entry.id   AF-W4LZH6-F1
#
_cell.length_a   1.000
_cell.length_b   1.000
_cell.length_c   1.000
_cell.angle_alpha   90.00
_cell.angle_beta   90.00
_cell.angle_gamma   90.00
#
_symmetry.space_group_name_H-M   'P 1'
#
loop_
_entity.id
_entity.type
_entity.pdbx_description
1 polymer ?
#
loop_
_entity_poly.entity_id
_entity_poly.type
_entity_poly.pdbx_seq_one_letter_code
_entity_poly.pdbx_strand_id
1 'polypeptide(L)'
;MIFVDFCTCHSGPSAPEGLILDTDATHDMLVDEPSAQVTMLLRVEPGNSDNSYLIHKLEGRDGIVGAQMPRGGPPLSQEMISDVRAWIDANALDN
;
A
#
# COMPACT_ATOMS: atom_id res chain seq x y z
N MET A 1 1.64 -8.04 -11.20
CA MET A 1 1.55 -7.81 -9.75
C MET A 1 2.23 -6.46 -9.46
N ILE A 2 1.46 -5.41 -9.16
CA ILE A 2 1.92 -4.00 -9.11
C ILE A 2 2.93 -3.74 -7.96
N PHE A 3 3.07 -4.66 -7.00
CA PHE A 3 3.72 -4.38 -5.71
C PHE A 3 5.12 -5.00 -5.49
N VAL A 4 5.67 -5.76 -6.44
CA VAL A 4 6.74 -6.73 -6.10
C VAL A 4 8.17 -6.18 -6.20
N ASP A 5 8.44 -5.12 -6.96
CA ASP A 5 9.85 -4.80 -7.29
C ASP A 5 10.55 -3.80 -6.34
N PHE A 6 9.82 -3.19 -5.39
CA PHE A 6 10.39 -2.12 -4.53
C PHE A 6 10.19 -2.33 -3.02
N CYS A 7 9.51 -3.41 -2.60
CA CYS A 7 9.08 -3.63 -1.21
C CYS A 7 9.76 -4.82 -0.53
N THR A 8 11.10 -4.82 -0.45
CA THR A 8 11.87 -5.90 0.22
C THR A 8 11.71 -5.94 1.74
N CYS A 9 11.15 -4.89 2.36
CA CYS A 9 10.83 -4.90 3.80
C CYS A 9 9.55 -5.67 4.12
N HIS A 10 8.67 -5.86 3.15
CA HIS A 10 7.37 -6.52 3.31
C HIS A 10 7.40 -7.96 2.76
N SER A 11 8.53 -8.65 2.93
CA SER A 11 8.72 -10.04 2.51
C SER A 11 8.79 -10.99 3.71
N GLY A 12 8.07 -12.11 3.63
CA GLY A 12 8.11 -13.17 4.64
C GLY A 12 7.48 -12.84 6.01
N PRO A 13 7.52 -13.78 6.98
CA PRO A 13 6.75 -13.71 8.23
C PRO A 13 7.18 -12.61 9.22
N SER A 14 8.31 -11.96 8.98
CA SER A 14 8.79 -10.83 9.79
C SER A 14 8.45 -9.47 9.19
N ALA A 15 7.60 -9.44 8.16
CA ALA A 15 7.17 -8.20 7.54
C ALA A 15 6.47 -7.28 8.57
N PRO A 16 6.76 -5.96 8.53
CA PRO A 16 6.18 -5.02 9.47
C PRO A 16 4.66 -4.94 9.31
N GLU A 17 3.98 -4.69 10.44
CA GLU A 17 2.51 -4.58 10.52
C GLU A 17 1.76 -5.83 10.03
N GLY A 18 2.45 -6.97 9.96
CA GLY A 18 1.91 -8.22 9.43
C GLY A 18 1.53 -8.13 7.95
N LEU A 19 2.05 -7.14 7.19
CA LEU A 19 1.71 -6.96 5.79
C LEU A 19 2.80 -7.60 4.91
N ILE A 20 2.47 -8.75 4.32
CA ILE A 20 3.36 -9.51 3.46
C ILE A 20 2.93 -9.28 2.01
N LEU A 21 3.81 -8.70 1.18
CA LEU A 21 3.52 -8.26 -0.19
C LEU A 21 4.19 -9.14 -1.26
N ASP A 22 4.84 -10.24 -0.86
CA ASP A 22 5.53 -11.19 -1.73
C ASP A 22 4.83 -12.54 -1.84
N THR A 23 3.51 -12.57 -1.56
CA THR A 23 2.70 -13.80 -1.61
C THR A 23 1.47 -13.64 -2.49
N ASP A 24 0.89 -14.76 -2.90
CA ASP A 24 -0.39 -14.77 -3.64
C ASP A 24 -1.56 -14.19 -2.81
N ALA A 25 -1.43 -14.16 -1.48
CA ALA A 25 -2.43 -13.58 -0.57
C ALA A 25 -2.31 -12.05 -0.41
N THR A 26 -1.41 -11.39 -1.14
CA THR A 26 -1.17 -9.94 -1.00
C THR A 26 -2.43 -9.11 -1.17
N HIS A 27 -3.32 -9.52 -2.08
CA HIS A 27 -4.60 -8.83 -2.33
C HIS A 27 -5.49 -8.85 -1.08
N ASP A 28 -5.77 -10.03 -0.53
CA ASP A 28 -6.58 -10.22 0.68
C ASP A 28 -6.02 -9.48 1.91
N MET A 29 -4.70 -9.25 1.97
CA MET A 29 -4.07 -8.51 3.06
C MET A 29 -4.14 -6.98 2.88
N LEU A 30 -4.48 -6.49 1.69
CA LEU A 30 -4.50 -5.08 1.34
C LEU A 30 -5.91 -4.53 1.20
N VAL A 31 -6.78 -5.23 0.49
CA VAL A 31 -8.07 -4.71 0.05
C VAL A 31 -9.12 -4.91 1.13
N ASP A 32 -9.84 -3.83 1.47
CA ASP A 32 -10.84 -3.80 2.55
C ASP A 32 -10.32 -4.14 3.96
N GLU A 33 -9.00 -4.21 4.13
CA GLU A 33 -8.36 -4.49 5.41
C GLU A 33 -8.00 -3.19 6.16
N PRO A 34 -8.28 -3.09 7.48
CA PRO A 34 -7.88 -1.95 8.28
C PRO A 34 -6.36 -1.73 8.29
N SER A 35 -5.95 -0.46 8.27
CA SER A 35 -4.56 -0.11 8.57
C SER A 35 -4.25 -0.39 10.04
N ALA A 36 -3.15 -1.10 10.30
CA ALA A 36 -2.67 -1.34 11.66
C ALA A 36 -2.18 -0.04 12.34
N GLN A 37 -1.81 0.96 11.54
CA GLN A 37 -1.20 2.21 12.03
C GLN A 37 -2.21 3.34 12.20
N VAL A 38 -3.19 3.42 11.30
CA VAL A 38 -4.26 4.43 11.33
C VAL A 38 -5.59 3.71 11.15
N THR A 39 -6.16 3.21 12.24
CA THR A 39 -7.34 2.32 12.24
C THR A 39 -8.61 2.92 11.66
N MET A 40 -8.63 4.24 11.43
CA MET A 40 -9.72 4.96 10.76
C MET A 40 -9.66 4.86 9.22
N LEU A 41 -8.58 4.31 8.65
CA LEU A 41 -8.37 4.14 7.22
C LEU A 41 -8.20 2.65 6.87
N LEU A 42 -8.63 2.28 5.68
CA LEU A 42 -8.29 1.00 5.07
C LEU A 42 -6.89 1.08 4.45
N ARG A 43 -6.18 -0.06 4.38
CA ARG A 43 -4.91 -0.18 3.64
C ARG A 43 -5.15 0.18 2.18
N VAL A 44 -6.15 -0.45 1.58
CA VAL A 44 -6.75 -0.10 0.29
C VAL A 44 -8.27 -0.06 0.45
N GLU A 45 -8.87 1.10 0.18
CA GLU A 45 -10.31 1.30 0.04
C GLU A 45 -10.68 1.21 -1.45
N PRO A 46 -11.36 0.15 -1.90
CA PRO A 46 -11.79 0.00 -3.30
C PRO A 46 -12.56 1.23 -3.80
N GLY A 47 -12.16 1.75 -4.96
CA GLY A 47 -12.81 2.89 -5.58
C GLY A 47 -12.45 4.25 -4.96
N ASN A 48 -11.59 4.28 -3.93
CA ASN A 48 -11.20 5.51 -3.24
C ASN A 48 -9.70 5.54 -2.91
N SER A 49 -8.88 5.82 -3.92
CA SER A 49 -7.43 5.96 -3.75
C SER A 49 -7.03 7.05 -2.76
N ASP A 50 -7.80 8.15 -2.66
CA ASP A 50 -7.48 9.25 -1.76
C ASP A 50 -7.66 8.93 -0.27
N ASN A 51 -8.55 8.01 0.08
CA ASN A 51 -8.75 7.56 1.45
C ASN A 51 -8.00 6.25 1.77
N SER A 52 -7.28 5.69 0.80
CA SER A 52 -6.45 4.50 0.99
C SER A 52 -5.11 4.84 1.65
N TYR A 53 -4.83 4.22 2.81
CA TYR A 53 -3.61 4.49 3.57
C TYR A 53 -2.33 4.14 2.80
N LEU A 54 -2.38 3.16 1.90
CA LEU A 54 -1.27 2.84 0.99
C LEU A 54 -0.80 4.07 0.20
N ILE A 55 -1.73 4.84 -0.38
CA ILE A 55 -1.40 6.04 -1.14
C ILE A 55 -0.78 7.11 -0.24
N HIS A 56 -1.28 7.25 0.99
CA HIS A 56 -0.73 8.20 1.95
C HIS A 56 0.74 7.87 2.27
N LYS A 57 1.05 6.57 2.43
CA LYS A 57 2.42 6.09 2.66
C LYS A 57 3.33 6.30 1.46
N LEU A 58 2.84 6.13 0.24
CA LEU A 58 3.63 6.33 -0.99
C LEU A 58 3.89 7.82 -1.27
N GLU A 59 2.91 8.69 -1.01
CA GLU A 59 3.02 10.14 -1.23
C GLU A 59 3.68 10.89 -0.05
N GLY A 60 3.83 10.25 1.11
CA GLY A 60 4.41 10.88 2.29
C GLY A 60 3.52 11.94 2.92
N ARG A 61 2.19 11.77 2.86
CA ARG A 61 1.21 12.75 3.34
C ARG A 61 1.32 13.03 4.84
N ASP A 62 0.85 14.20 5.25
CA ASP A 62 0.64 14.50 6.66
C ASP A 62 -0.31 13.47 7.31
N GLY A 63 0.03 13.03 8.52
CA GLY A 63 -0.78 12.05 9.28
C GLY A 63 -0.39 10.58 9.08
N ILE A 64 0.59 10.26 8.23
CA ILE A 64 1.17 8.91 8.22
C ILE A 64 1.92 8.61 9.52
N VAL A 65 1.90 7.36 9.94
CA VAL A 65 2.76 6.88 11.03
C VAL A 65 4.07 6.37 10.45
N GLY A 66 5.19 6.79 11.06
CA GLY A 66 6.53 6.42 10.61
C GLY A 66 7.00 7.26 9.41
N ALA A 67 7.65 6.62 8.44
CA ALA A 67 8.21 7.30 7.26
C ALA A 67 7.42 6.99 5.98
N GLN A 68 7.60 7.83 4.95
CA GLN A 68 7.18 7.57 3.58
C GLN A 68 7.79 6.25 3.06
N MET A 69 7.03 5.55 2.21
CA MET A 69 7.49 4.35 1.51
C MET A 69 7.91 4.68 0.07
N PRO A 70 8.97 4.04 -0.46
CA PRO A 70 9.77 2.99 0.17
C PRO A 70 10.71 3.56 1.26
N ARG A 71 10.78 2.87 2.40
CA ARG A 71 11.56 3.35 3.55
C ARG A 71 13.06 3.27 3.24
N GLY A 72 13.76 4.39 3.38
CA GLY A 72 15.21 4.46 3.17
C GLY A 72 15.64 4.41 1.69
N GLY A 73 14.67 4.44 0.76
CA GLY A 73 14.89 4.62 -0.68
C GLY A 73 14.35 5.96 -1.18
N PRO A 74 14.58 6.30 -2.46
CA PRO A 74 13.92 7.44 -3.07
C PRO A 74 12.40 7.22 -3.13
N PRO A 75 11.58 8.29 -3.08
CA PRO A 75 10.15 8.19 -3.38
C PRO A 75 9.89 7.52 -4.73
N LEU A 76 8.76 6.82 -4.85
CA LEU A 76 8.31 6.31 -6.14
C LEU A 76 8.03 7.45 -7.12
N SER A 77 8.12 7.18 -8.42
CA SER A 77 7.71 8.16 -9.41
C SER A 77 6.21 8.43 -9.32
N GLN A 78 5.80 9.62 -9.75
CA GLN A 78 4.38 9.97 -9.78
C GLN A 78 3.58 9.05 -10.73
N GLU A 79 4.22 8.54 -11.78
CA GLU A 79 3.62 7.57 -12.72
C GLU A 79 3.29 6.26 -11.99
N MET A 80 4.24 5.69 -11.23
CA MET A 80 3.99 4.47 -10.46
C MET A 80 2.90 4.67 -9.41
N ILE A 81 2.90 5.80 -8.72
CA ILE A 81 1.83 6.12 -7.75
C ILE A 81 0.48 6.23 -8.48
N SER A 82 0.45 6.87 -9.66
CA SER A 82 -0.76 6.98 -10.48
C SER A 82 -1.29 5.62 -10.92
N ASP A 83 -0.42 4.66 -11.26
CA ASP A 83 -0.83 3.30 -11.61
C ASP A 83 -1.48 2.57 -10.42
N VAL A 84 -0.90 2.71 -9.22
CA VAL A 84 -1.51 2.17 -7.99
C VAL A 84 -2.86 2.83 -7.74
N ARG A 85 -2.97 4.15 -7.87
CA ARG A 85 -4.24 4.88 -7.70
C ARG A 85 -5.29 4.40 -8.69
N ALA A 86 -4.93 4.27 -9.97
CA ALA A 86 -5.84 3.79 -11.02
C ALA A 86 -6.34 2.37 -10.74
N TRP A 87 -5.49 1.47 -10.24
CA TRP A 87 -5.91 0.14 -9.80
C TRP A 87 -6.90 0.20 -8.64
N ILE A 88 -6.65 1.04 -7.61
CA ILE A 88 -7.57 1.21 -6.49
C ILE A 88 -8.92 1.77 -6.97
N ASP A 89 -8.89 2.83 -7.77
CA ASP A 89 -10.07 3.50 -8.31
C ASP A 89 -10.87 2.58 -9.25
N ALA A 90 -10.23 1.58 -9.85
CA ALA A 90 -10.85 0.48 -10.58
C ALA A 90 -11.38 -0.65 -9.66
N ASN A 91 -11.73 -0.32 -8.41
CA ASN A 91 -12.20 -1.22 -7.35
C ASN A 91 -11.18 -2.28 -6.88
N ALA A 92 -9.88 -2.04 -7.11
CA ALA A 92 -8.82 -2.89 -6.60
C ALA A 92 -9.05 -4.39 -6.88
N LEU A 93 -9.55 -4.74 -8.08
CA LEU A 93 -9.92 -6.12 -8.40
C LEU A 93 -8.72 -7.06 -8.40
N ASP A 94 -8.93 -8.29 -7.94
CA ASP A 94 -7.98 -9.40 -8.07
C ASP A 94 -8.07 -9.96 -9.49
N ASN A 95 -6.94 -9.96 -10.22
CA ASN A 95 -6.87 -10.33 -11.64
C ASN A 95 -5.82 -11.39 -11.90
#